data_AF-A0A9D2KB11-F1
#
_entry.id   AF-A0A9D2KB11-F1
#
_cell.length_a   1.000
_cell.length_b   1.000
_cell.length_c   1.000
_cell.angle_alpha   90.00
_cell.angle_beta   90.00
_cell.angle_gamma   90.00
#
_symmetry.space_group_name_H-M   'P 1'
#
loop_
_entity.id
_entity.type
_entity.pdbx_description
1 polymer ?
#
loop_
_entity_poly.entity_id
_entity_poly.type
_entity_poly.pdbx_seq_one_letter_code
_entity_poly.pdbx_strand_id
1 'polypeptide(L)'
;MKQENGNDIYSDFVFSVEFAKDTFEEINSIINTPLSTCIDMLKKSSGINDVLNNELILLQNFDINYYNTNETKIDSRVHLCNIAIEEYELFNNKEQYLNKLYQRNRFSSKEININKDTIFEQSVKKMIVSLSKEKQANTVSPQIIELYELRMNKLKEICKEFTKKRKEFLLQHINK
;
A
#
# COMPACT_ATOMS: atom_id res chain seq x y z
N MET A 1 -42.86 6.05 48.48
CA MET A 1 -42.06 4.80 48.37
C MET A 1 -42.31 4.29 46.96
N LYS A 2 -41.38 4.53 46.01
CA LYS A 2 -40.20 3.70 45.66
C LYS A 2 -40.61 2.27 45.26
N GLN A 3 -40.59 2.01 43.95
CA GLN A 3 -39.62 1.14 43.21
C GLN A 3 -40.21 -0.27 43.07
N GLU A 4 -40.14 -0.98 41.95
CA GLU A 4 -39.49 -0.76 40.65
C GLU A 4 -40.10 -1.75 39.66
N ASN A 5 -40.27 -1.30 38.41
CA ASN A 5 -40.56 -2.13 37.25
C ASN A 5 -39.38 -3.09 37.03
N GLY A 6 -39.40 -4.25 37.69
CA GLY A 6 -38.47 -5.33 37.41
C GLY A 6 -39.02 -6.19 36.27
N ASN A 7 -38.55 -5.93 35.04
CA ASN A 7 -38.33 -6.91 33.95
C ASN A 7 -38.53 -6.33 32.54
N ASP A 8 -37.87 -5.22 32.20
CA ASP A 8 -37.71 -4.86 30.76
C ASP A 8 -36.29 -4.43 30.36
N ILE A 9 -35.33 -4.43 31.28
CA ILE A 9 -33.94 -4.06 30.95
C ILE A 9 -33.20 -5.24 30.30
N TYR A 10 -33.60 -6.48 30.56
CA TYR A 10 -32.97 -7.67 29.95
C TYR A 10 -33.48 -7.98 28.54
N SER A 11 -34.74 -7.65 28.21
CA SER A 11 -35.31 -7.75 26.87
C SER A 11 -34.73 -6.69 25.93
N ASP A 12 -34.65 -5.44 26.40
CA ASP A 12 -34.08 -4.33 25.62
C ASP A 12 -32.57 -4.46 25.38
N PHE A 13 -31.81 -5.09 26.30
CA PHE A 13 -30.38 -5.33 26.12
C PHE A 13 -30.07 -6.49 25.16
N VAL A 14 -30.91 -7.54 25.13
CA VAL A 14 -30.75 -8.65 24.17
C VAL A 14 -31.15 -8.22 22.76
N PHE A 15 -32.22 -7.43 22.61
CA PHE A 15 -32.63 -6.87 21.32
C PHE A 15 -31.62 -5.84 20.77
N SER A 16 -31.02 -5.01 21.62
CA SER A 16 -30.00 -4.04 21.19
C SER A 16 -28.64 -4.69 20.87
N VAL A 17 -28.30 -5.84 21.46
CA VAL A 17 -27.10 -6.62 21.12
C VAL A 17 -27.27 -7.45 19.86
N GLU A 18 -28.47 -8.00 19.58
CA GLU A 18 -28.77 -8.68 18.31
C GLU A 18 -28.86 -7.69 17.14
N PHE A 19 -29.50 -6.53 17.31
CA PHE A 19 -29.53 -5.49 16.28
C PHE A 19 -28.14 -4.87 16.02
N ALA A 20 -27.30 -4.76 17.05
CA ALA A 20 -25.89 -4.35 16.91
C ALA A 20 -25.01 -5.44 16.27
N LYS A 21 -25.32 -6.73 16.48
CA LYS A 21 -24.66 -7.84 15.78
C LYS A 21 -25.05 -7.90 14.32
N ASP A 22 -26.33 -7.71 13.98
CA ASP A 22 -26.80 -7.68 12.60
C ASP A 22 -26.18 -6.50 11.83
N THR A 23 -26.06 -5.32 12.47
CA THR A 23 -25.33 -4.19 11.86
C THR A 23 -23.82 -4.41 11.82
N PHE A 24 -23.20 -5.09 12.79
CA PHE A 24 -21.78 -5.40 12.75
C PHE A 24 -21.45 -6.51 11.74
N GLU A 25 -22.31 -7.51 11.56
CA GLU A 25 -22.20 -8.56 10.54
C GLU A 25 -22.51 -8.01 9.14
N GLU A 26 -23.49 -7.10 8.99
CA GLU A 26 -23.72 -6.38 7.72
C GLU A 26 -22.56 -5.43 7.39
N ILE A 27 -22.06 -4.64 8.34
CA ILE A 27 -20.88 -3.77 8.12
C ILE A 27 -19.64 -4.62 7.80
N ASN A 28 -19.44 -5.75 8.51
CA ASN A 28 -18.38 -6.70 8.18
C ASN A 28 -18.59 -7.29 6.79
N SER A 29 -19.80 -7.70 6.41
CA SER A 29 -20.13 -8.21 5.07
C SER A 29 -19.83 -7.17 3.97
N ILE A 30 -20.25 -5.92 4.18
CA ILE A 30 -20.07 -4.79 3.25
C ILE A 30 -18.57 -4.46 3.05
N ILE A 31 -17.73 -4.61 4.08
CA ILE A 31 -16.29 -4.31 4.01
C ILE A 31 -15.48 -5.56 3.58
N ASN A 32 -15.89 -6.76 3.98
CA ASN A 32 -15.14 -8.00 3.76
C ASN A 32 -15.18 -8.45 2.29
N THR A 33 -16.26 -8.20 1.54
CA THR A 33 -16.32 -8.55 0.11
C THR A 33 -15.38 -7.68 -0.76
N PRO A 34 -15.33 -6.35 -0.61
CA PRO A 34 -14.29 -5.53 -1.24
C PRO A 34 -12.86 -5.91 -0.79
N LEU A 35 -12.66 -6.21 0.50
CA LEU A 35 -11.37 -6.64 1.03
C LEU A 35 -10.87 -7.94 0.42
N SER A 36 -11.73 -8.97 0.34
CA SER A 36 -11.35 -10.25 -0.27
C SER A 36 -11.01 -10.08 -1.76
N THR A 37 -11.74 -9.24 -2.47
CA THR A 37 -11.44 -8.88 -3.86
C THR A 37 -10.06 -8.22 -3.99
N CYS A 38 -9.73 -7.29 -3.09
CA CYS A 38 -8.41 -6.63 -3.04
C CYS A 38 -7.29 -7.64 -2.75
N ILE A 39 -7.50 -8.55 -1.79
CA ILE A 39 -6.55 -9.61 -1.45
C ILE A 39 -6.31 -10.53 -2.65
N ASP A 40 -7.38 -10.96 -3.33
CA ASP A 40 -7.29 -11.84 -4.49
C ASP A 40 -6.58 -11.16 -5.67
N MET A 41 -6.88 -9.88 -5.91
CA MET A 41 -6.19 -9.05 -6.91
C MET A 41 -4.68 -9.02 -6.63
N LEU A 42 -4.28 -8.73 -5.39
CA LEU A 42 -2.87 -8.70 -5.00
C LEU A 42 -2.21 -10.08 -5.10
N LYS A 43 -2.89 -11.16 -4.71
CA LYS A 43 -2.36 -12.54 -4.82
C LYS A 43 -2.08 -12.91 -6.28
N LYS A 44 -2.97 -12.53 -7.19
CA LYS A 44 -2.83 -12.76 -8.64
C LYS A 44 -1.83 -11.83 -9.31
N SER A 45 -1.45 -10.72 -8.65
CA SER A 45 -0.55 -9.74 -9.24
C SER A 45 0.82 -10.34 -9.55
N SER A 46 1.25 -10.22 -10.80
CA SER A 46 2.52 -10.76 -11.28
C SER A 46 3.31 -9.69 -12.03
N GLY A 47 4.52 -9.39 -11.53
CA GLY A 47 5.42 -8.41 -12.12
C GLY A 47 5.27 -6.99 -11.57
N ILE A 48 6.28 -6.16 -11.82
CA ILE A 48 6.46 -4.83 -11.23
C ILE A 48 5.28 -3.90 -11.56
N ASN A 49 4.89 -3.76 -12.83
CA ASN A 49 3.82 -2.84 -13.24
C ASN A 49 2.46 -3.24 -12.68
N ASP A 50 2.14 -4.53 -12.68
CA ASP A 50 0.87 -5.03 -12.17
C ASP A 50 0.73 -4.75 -10.66
N VAL A 51 1.76 -5.09 -9.88
CA VAL A 51 1.80 -4.79 -8.44
C VAL A 51 1.71 -3.29 -8.15
N LEU A 52 2.43 -2.45 -8.90
CA LEU A 52 2.39 -1.00 -8.69
C LEU A 52 1.04 -0.38 -9.07
N ASN A 53 0.41 -0.84 -10.15
CA ASN A 53 -0.92 -0.40 -10.56
C ASN A 53 -1.98 -0.82 -9.55
N ASN A 54 -1.91 -2.04 -9.04
CA ASN A 54 -2.84 -2.51 -8.01
C ASN A 54 -2.64 -1.75 -6.69
N GLU A 55 -1.41 -1.39 -6.34
CA GLU A 55 -1.15 -0.50 -5.19
C GLU A 55 -1.72 0.91 -5.40
N LEU A 56 -1.65 1.48 -6.61
CA LEU A 56 -2.30 2.76 -6.93
C LEU A 56 -3.81 2.69 -6.72
N ILE A 57 -4.46 1.62 -7.19
CA ILE A 57 -5.89 1.38 -7.00
C ILE A 57 -6.23 1.34 -5.50
N LEU A 58 -5.41 0.66 -4.69
CA LEU A 58 -5.63 0.58 -3.24
C LEU A 58 -5.42 1.93 -2.54
N LEU A 59 -4.38 2.67 -2.90
CA LEU A 59 -4.10 3.99 -2.34
C LEU A 59 -5.23 4.98 -2.62
N GLN A 60 -5.80 4.94 -3.83
CA GLN A 60 -6.84 5.86 -4.27
C GLN A 60 -8.24 5.47 -3.78
N ASN A 61 -8.56 4.18 -3.73
CA ASN A 61 -9.93 3.73 -3.45
C ASN A 61 -10.14 3.20 -2.03
N PHE A 62 -9.08 2.69 -1.39
CA PHE A 62 -9.18 2.03 -0.08
C PHE A 62 -8.60 2.90 1.04
N ASP A 63 -7.37 3.40 0.89
CA ASP A 63 -6.69 4.13 1.97
C ASP A 63 -7.29 5.53 2.23
N ILE A 64 -8.03 6.12 1.28
CA ILE A 64 -8.80 7.36 1.47
C ILE A 64 -9.94 7.16 2.47
N ASN A 65 -10.58 5.98 2.46
CA ASN A 65 -11.89 5.79 3.08
C ASN A 65 -11.85 5.18 4.49
N TYR A 66 -10.78 4.47 4.88
CA TYR A 66 -10.81 3.69 6.13
C TYR A 66 -10.21 4.41 7.36
N TYR A 67 -9.21 5.27 7.19
CA TYR A 67 -8.46 5.85 8.33
C TYR A 67 -8.40 7.38 8.36
N ASN A 68 -9.18 8.08 7.53
CA ASN A 68 -9.10 9.53 7.40
C ASN A 68 -7.63 9.94 7.08
N THR A 69 -7.00 9.15 6.21
CA THR A 69 -5.57 9.26 5.89
C THR A 69 -5.35 10.58 5.16
N ASN A 70 -4.56 11.46 5.76
CA ASN A 70 -4.21 12.78 5.20
C ASN A 70 -3.89 12.68 3.69
N GLU A 71 -4.68 13.35 2.85
CA GLU A 71 -4.57 13.34 1.38
C GLU A 71 -3.13 13.56 0.89
N THR A 72 -2.37 14.43 1.57
CA THR A 72 -0.96 14.70 1.24
C THR A 72 -0.07 13.45 1.32
N LYS A 73 -0.35 12.53 2.26
CA LYS A 73 0.39 11.26 2.36
C LYS A 73 0.03 10.31 1.22
N ILE A 74 -1.23 10.30 0.78
CA ILE A 74 -1.69 9.48 -0.34
C ILE A 74 -1.10 10.02 -1.64
N ASP A 75 -1.17 11.32 -1.88
CA ASP A 75 -0.57 11.98 -3.04
C ASP A 75 0.93 11.68 -3.15
N SER A 76 1.65 11.74 -2.03
CA SER A 76 3.06 11.38 -2.00
C SER A 76 3.27 9.90 -2.39
N ARG A 77 2.47 8.96 -1.89
CA ARG A 77 2.62 7.53 -2.23
C ARG A 77 2.28 7.25 -3.70
N VAL A 78 1.20 7.85 -4.21
CA VAL A 78 0.79 7.77 -5.62
C VAL A 78 1.90 8.29 -6.54
N HIS A 79 2.47 9.46 -6.23
CA HIS A 79 3.57 10.03 -7.00
C HIS A 79 4.77 9.08 -7.09
N LEU A 80 5.07 8.36 -6.02
CA LEU A 80 6.20 7.44 -5.96
C LEU A 80 5.96 6.17 -6.79
N CYS A 81 4.74 5.62 -6.76
CA CYS A 81 4.34 4.53 -7.65
C CYS A 81 4.48 4.94 -9.12
N ASN A 82 4.01 6.14 -9.48
CA ASN A 82 4.15 6.66 -10.84
C ASN A 82 5.61 6.83 -11.28
N ILE A 83 6.48 7.32 -10.39
CA ILE A 83 7.93 7.39 -10.66
C ILE A 83 8.50 6.00 -10.96
N ALA A 84 8.11 4.99 -10.18
CA ALA A 84 8.62 3.63 -10.31
C ALA A 84 8.15 2.96 -11.61
N ILE A 85 6.88 3.14 -11.98
CA ILE A 85 6.32 2.69 -13.26
C ILE A 85 7.09 3.35 -14.41
N GLU A 86 7.25 4.68 -14.38
CA GLU A 86 7.99 5.41 -15.41
C GLU A 86 9.44 4.89 -15.53
N GLU A 87 10.17 4.71 -14.43
CA GLU A 87 11.54 4.16 -14.50
C GLU A 87 11.57 2.75 -15.07
N TYR A 88 10.60 1.91 -14.69
CA TYR A 88 10.53 0.54 -15.17
C TYR A 88 10.30 0.48 -16.68
N GLU A 89 9.39 1.31 -17.19
CA GLU A 89 9.10 1.41 -18.63
C GLU A 89 10.30 1.93 -19.43
N LEU A 90 11.05 2.86 -18.83
CA LEU A 90 12.23 3.46 -19.45
C LEU A 90 13.42 2.51 -19.57
N PHE A 91 13.44 1.34 -18.90
CA PHE A 91 14.55 0.38 -19.06
C PHE A 91 14.79 -0.06 -20.51
N ASN A 92 13.78 0.04 -21.37
CA ASN A 92 13.90 -0.28 -22.78
C ASN A 92 14.50 0.84 -23.65
N ASN A 93 14.71 2.05 -23.09
CA ASN A 93 15.29 3.20 -23.79
C ASN A 93 16.43 3.82 -22.98
N LYS A 94 17.66 3.47 -23.35
CA LYS A 94 18.87 3.87 -22.62
C LYS A 94 18.98 5.39 -22.42
N GLU A 95 18.89 6.15 -23.50
CA GLU A 95 19.11 7.61 -23.45
C GLU A 95 18.06 8.30 -22.59
N GLN A 96 16.79 7.93 -22.75
CA GLN A 96 15.71 8.50 -21.95
C GLN A 96 15.86 8.15 -20.47
N TYR A 97 16.18 6.89 -20.17
CA TYR A 97 16.40 6.45 -18.80
C TYR A 97 17.55 7.21 -18.13
N LEU A 98 18.72 7.28 -18.77
CA LEU A 98 19.87 8.00 -18.23
C LEU A 98 19.57 9.49 -18.04
N ASN A 99 18.96 10.13 -19.03
CA ASN A 99 18.56 11.55 -18.93
C ASN A 99 17.65 11.79 -17.73
N LYS A 100 16.61 10.97 -17.54
CA LYS A 100 15.70 11.07 -16.39
C LYS A 100 16.42 10.83 -15.06
N LEU A 101 17.29 9.82 -15.00
CA LEU A 101 18.08 9.52 -13.82
C LEU A 101 18.99 10.69 -13.44
N TYR A 102 19.68 11.31 -14.39
CA TYR A 102 20.51 12.51 -14.16
C TYR A 102 19.68 13.72 -13.72
N GLN A 103 18.51 13.94 -14.34
CA GLN A 103 17.60 15.02 -13.95
C GLN A 103 17.14 14.88 -12.49
N ARG A 104 16.75 13.66 -12.08
CA ARG A 104 16.32 13.37 -10.71
C ARG A 104 17.46 13.45 -9.69
N ASN A 105 18.68 13.17 -10.13
CA ASN A 105 19.90 13.25 -9.31
C ASN A 105 20.54 14.64 -9.26
N ARG A 106 19.95 15.70 -9.84
CA ARG A 106 20.55 17.05 -9.97
C ARG A 106 21.11 17.67 -8.67
N PHE A 107 20.76 17.17 -7.50
CA PHE A 107 21.26 17.63 -6.19
C PHE A 107 22.37 16.76 -5.58
N SER A 108 22.81 15.69 -6.23
CA SER A 108 24.01 14.93 -5.87
C SER A 108 24.98 14.93 -7.04
N SER A 109 26.28 14.98 -6.75
CA SER A 109 27.42 14.80 -7.67
C SER A 109 27.07 14.17 -9.02
N LYS A 110 27.60 14.69 -10.13
CA LYS A 110 27.43 14.17 -11.51
C LYS A 110 27.70 12.66 -11.69
N GLU A 111 28.24 11.99 -10.68
CA GLU A 111 28.43 10.55 -10.59
C GLU A 111 27.19 9.84 -10.04
N ILE A 112 26.61 8.95 -10.85
CA ILE A 112 25.53 8.05 -10.44
C ILE A 112 26.14 7.00 -9.51
N ASN A 113 25.84 7.09 -8.21
CA ASN A 113 26.17 6.02 -7.27
C ASN A 113 25.19 4.84 -7.46
N ILE A 114 25.67 3.76 -8.08
CA ILE A 114 24.90 2.54 -8.34
C ILE A 114 24.44 1.84 -7.04
N ASN A 115 25.15 2.09 -5.94
CA ASN A 115 24.89 1.47 -4.62
C ASN A 115 23.99 2.31 -3.71
N LYS A 116 23.65 3.55 -4.07
CA LYS A 116 22.75 4.38 -3.28
C LYS A 116 21.30 3.97 -3.53
N ASP A 117 20.49 4.01 -2.46
CA ASP A 117 19.06 3.74 -2.58
C ASP A 117 18.41 4.71 -3.58
N THR A 118 17.60 4.19 -4.49
CA THR A 118 16.79 5.01 -5.41
C THR A 118 15.68 5.75 -4.69
N ILE A 119 15.08 6.75 -5.35
CA ILE A 119 13.85 7.40 -4.86
C ILE A 119 12.77 6.33 -4.62
N PHE A 120 12.63 5.36 -5.52
CA PHE A 120 11.70 4.25 -5.36
C PHE A 120 12.01 3.39 -4.12
N GLU A 121 13.24 2.94 -3.94
CA GLU A 121 13.64 2.08 -2.80
C GLU A 121 13.43 2.77 -1.45
N GLN A 122 13.81 4.04 -1.34
CA GLN A 122 13.56 4.84 -0.14
C GLN A 122 12.05 4.96 0.16
N SER A 123 11.25 5.04 -0.90
CA SER A 123 9.80 5.21 -0.82
C SER A 123 9.08 3.94 -0.42
N VAL A 124 9.47 2.79 -1.00
CA VAL A 124 8.98 1.47 -0.58
C VAL A 124 9.30 1.23 0.89
N LYS A 125 10.52 1.56 1.34
CA LYS A 125 10.89 1.44 2.77
C LYS A 125 9.96 2.28 3.65
N LYS A 126 9.68 3.54 3.28
CA LYS A 126 8.73 4.40 4.02
C LYS A 126 7.30 3.83 4.02
N MET A 127 6.84 3.30 2.89
CA MET A 127 5.51 2.71 2.76
C MET A 127 5.35 1.48 3.64
N ILE A 128 6.33 0.57 3.64
CA ILE A 128 6.35 -0.61 4.51
C ILE A 128 6.29 -0.21 5.99
N VAL A 129 7.05 0.82 6.40
CA VAL A 129 7.01 1.32 7.78
C VAL A 129 5.61 1.85 8.12
N SER A 130 4.94 2.55 7.20
CA SER A 130 3.58 3.05 7.44
C SER A 130 2.57 1.91 7.56
N LEU A 131 2.56 0.98 6.60
CA LEU A 131 1.69 -0.20 6.61
C LEU A 131 1.92 -1.05 7.87
N SER A 132 3.17 -1.15 8.35
CA SER A 132 3.48 -1.85 9.60
C SER A 132 2.85 -1.18 10.82
N LYS A 133 2.84 0.16 10.86
CA LYS A 133 2.19 0.92 11.94
C LYS A 133 0.67 0.79 11.87
N GLU A 134 0.10 0.87 10.68
CA GLU A 134 -1.33 0.73 10.42
C GLU A 134 -1.82 -0.67 10.83
N LYS A 135 -1.05 -1.72 10.51
CA LYS A 135 -1.29 -3.11 10.96
C LYS A 135 -1.31 -3.27 12.48
N GLN A 136 -0.52 -2.48 13.22
CA GLN A 136 -0.42 -2.56 14.68
C GLN A 136 -1.52 -1.79 15.43
N ALA A 137 -2.43 -1.11 14.72
CA ALA A 137 -3.52 -0.41 15.37
C ALA A 137 -4.51 -1.39 16.03
N ASN A 138 -5.02 -1.05 17.22
CA ASN A 138 -5.80 -1.97 18.07
C ASN A 138 -7.20 -2.34 17.52
N THR A 139 -7.59 -1.82 16.36
CA THR A 139 -8.95 -1.92 15.80
C THR A 139 -8.98 -2.61 14.42
N VAL A 140 -7.89 -3.25 14.00
CA VAL A 140 -7.78 -3.82 12.65
C VAL A 140 -8.30 -5.27 12.60
N SER A 141 -9.21 -5.58 11.67
CA SER A 141 -9.73 -6.94 11.48
C SER A 141 -8.65 -7.89 10.90
N PRO A 142 -8.75 -9.21 11.09
CA PRO A 142 -7.79 -10.17 10.54
C PRO A 142 -7.59 -10.07 9.01
N GLN A 143 -8.64 -9.76 8.25
CA GLN A 143 -8.55 -9.58 6.80
C GLN A 143 -7.77 -8.32 6.42
N ILE A 144 -7.90 -7.23 7.17
CA ILE A 144 -7.12 -6.02 6.92
C ILE A 144 -5.64 -6.24 7.31
N ILE A 145 -5.39 -7.03 8.37
CA ILE A 145 -4.03 -7.47 8.71
C ILE A 145 -3.41 -8.26 7.55
N GLU A 146 -4.14 -9.23 6.99
CA GLU A 146 -3.71 -9.99 5.81
C GLU A 146 -3.43 -9.06 4.62
N LEU A 147 -4.33 -8.11 4.34
CA LEU A 147 -4.16 -7.15 3.26
C LEU A 147 -2.87 -6.35 3.42
N TYR A 148 -2.59 -5.83 4.62
CA TYR A 148 -1.36 -5.08 4.89
C TYR A 148 -0.11 -5.93 4.77
N GLU A 149 -0.12 -7.16 5.27
CA GLU A 149 0.98 -8.09 5.10
C GLU A 149 1.25 -8.39 3.63
N LEU A 150 0.19 -8.63 2.86
CA LEU A 150 0.30 -8.92 1.43
C LEU A 150 0.87 -7.74 0.65
N ARG A 151 0.34 -6.52 0.88
CA ARG A 151 0.87 -5.28 0.30
C ARG A 151 2.35 -5.12 0.62
N MET A 152 2.73 -5.23 1.89
CA MET A 152 4.14 -5.11 2.31
C MET A 152 5.03 -6.15 1.63
N ASN A 153 4.59 -7.41 1.54
CA ASN A 153 5.37 -8.47 0.93
C ASN A 153 5.55 -8.26 -0.58
N LYS A 154 4.49 -7.89 -1.29
CA LYS A 154 4.55 -7.54 -2.72
C LYS A 154 5.47 -6.36 -2.97
N LEU A 155 5.38 -5.30 -2.16
CA LEU A 155 6.25 -4.14 -2.25
C LEU A 155 7.73 -4.50 -2.03
N LYS A 156 8.04 -5.36 -1.06
CA LYS A 156 9.42 -5.85 -0.85
C LYS A 156 9.93 -6.64 -2.05
N GLU A 157 9.10 -7.52 -2.60
CA GLU A 157 9.43 -8.35 -3.76
C GLU A 157 9.75 -7.49 -4.98
N ILE A 158 8.85 -6.57 -5.35
CA ILE A 158 9.08 -5.70 -6.51
C ILE A 158 10.24 -4.73 -6.30
N CYS A 159 10.46 -4.27 -5.06
CA CYS A 159 11.60 -3.42 -4.75
C CYS A 159 12.90 -4.17 -5.04
N LYS A 160 13.01 -5.42 -4.58
CA LYS A 160 14.18 -6.27 -4.84
C LYS A 160 14.36 -6.54 -6.34
N GLU A 161 13.28 -6.86 -7.05
CA GLU A 161 13.32 -7.10 -8.49
C GLU A 161 13.77 -5.85 -9.27
N PHE A 162 13.19 -4.69 -8.94
CA PHE A 162 13.52 -3.42 -9.57
C PHE A 162 14.97 -3.01 -9.29
N THR A 163 15.43 -3.11 -8.04
CA THR A 163 16.84 -2.86 -7.67
C THR A 163 17.78 -3.70 -8.51
N LYS A 164 17.46 -4.99 -8.70
CA LYS A 164 18.27 -5.91 -9.48
C LYS A 164 18.32 -5.49 -10.95
N LYS A 165 17.15 -5.31 -11.59
CA LYS A 165 17.04 -4.87 -12.99
C LYS A 165 17.77 -3.56 -13.24
N ARG A 166 17.61 -2.58 -12.34
CA ARG A 166 18.33 -1.31 -12.40
C ARG A 166 19.84 -1.49 -12.34
N LYS A 167 20.35 -2.26 -11.38
CA LYS A 167 21.79 -2.50 -11.24
C LYS A 167 22.38 -3.15 -12.48
N GLU A 168 21.71 -4.18 -13.00
CA GLU A 168 22.10 -4.85 -14.25
C GLU A 168 22.13 -3.86 -15.42
N PHE A 169 21.09 -3.05 -15.58
CA PHE A 169 21.03 -2.02 -16.60
C PHE A 169 22.19 -1.01 -16.46
N LEU A 170 22.43 -0.47 -15.26
CA LEU A 170 23.47 0.55 -15.07
C LEU A 170 24.89 0.01 -15.30
N LEU A 171 25.17 -1.22 -14.88
CA LEU A 171 26.46 -1.88 -15.11
C LEU A 171 26.78 -2.03 -16.59
N GLN A 172 25.76 -2.26 -17.43
CA GLN A 172 25.92 -2.40 -18.88
C GLN A 172 26.14 -1.05 -19.59
N HIS A 173 25.68 0.06 -19.01
CA HIS A 173 25.45 1.31 -19.73
C HIS A 173 26.24 2.53 -19.22
N ILE A 174 26.76 2.51 -17.99
CA ILE A 174 27.55 3.61 -17.41
C ILE A 174 29.07 3.35 -17.46
N ASN A 175 29.51 2.09 -17.54
CA ASN A 175 30.93 1.71 -17.60
C ASN A 175 31.46 1.49 -19.04
N LYS A 176 30.80 2.06 -20.05
CA LYS A 176 31.23 2.06 -21.46
C LYS A 176 31.13 3.47 -22.00
#